data_AF-D1B9B3-F1
#
_entry.id   AF-D1B9B3-F1
#
_cell.length_a   1.000
_cell.length_b   1.000
_cell.length_c   1.000
_cell.angle_alpha   90.00
_cell.angle_beta   90.00
_cell.angle_gamma   90.00
#
_symmetry.space_group_name_H-M   'P 1'
#
loop_
_entity.id
_entity.type
_entity.pdbx_description
1 polymer ?
#
loop_
_entity_poly.entity_id
_entity_poly.type
_entity_poly.pdbx_seq_one_letter_code
_entity_poly.pdbx_strand_id
1 'polypeptide(L)' 'MTTVVRRDNESLEDTLKRFKRELRKVGVLREARKHEHYEKPSEIKKRKKAAQAKNRRRAG' A
#
# COMPACT_ATOMS: atom_id res chain seq x y z
N MET A 1 -2.80 -0.32 11.01
CA MET A 1 -1.63 -0.25 11.92
C MET A 1 -0.92 -1.60 11.85
N THR A 2 0.39 -1.63 11.61
CA THR A 2 1.18 -2.87 11.46
C THR A 2 2.13 -3.03 12.63
N THR A 3 2.11 -4.19 13.28
CA THR A 3 2.95 -4.50 14.45
C THR A 3 3.87 -5.65 14.10
N VAL A 4 5.18 -5.41 14.08
CA VAL A 4 6.20 -6.45 13.83
C VAL A 4 7.02 -6.65 15.09
N VAL A 5 6.93 -7.84 15.67
CA VAL A 5 7.71 -8.24 16.84
C VAL A 5 8.95 -8.98 16.37
N ARG A 6 10.11 -8.58 16.90
CA ARG A 6 11.39 -9.25 16.65
C ARG A 6 11.36 -10.65 17.27
N ARG A 7 11.81 -11.67 16.52
CA ARG A 7 11.99 -13.03 17.05
C ARG A 7 13.39 -13.18 17.64
N ASP A 8 13.54 -14.13 18.56
CA ASP A 8 14.76 -14.30 19.38
C ASP A 8 16.04 -14.56 18.54
N ASN A 9 15.91 -15.20 17.37
CA ASN A 9 17.02 -15.52 16.48
C ASN A 9 17.12 -14.62 15.23
N GLU A 10 16.48 -13.45 15.23
CA GLU A 10 16.49 -12.56 14.05
C GLU A 10 17.36 -11.33 14.26
N SER A 11 18.15 -11.03 13.21
CA SER A 11 18.88 -9.79 13.10
C SER A 11 17.91 -8.60 12.98
N LEU A 12 18.36 -7.44 13.44
CA LEU A 12 17.64 -6.18 13.34
C LEU A 12 17.26 -5.86 11.88
N GLU A 13 18.18 -6.13 10.95
CA GLU A 13 17.97 -5.89 9.53
C GLU A 13 16.84 -6.72 8.92
N ASP A 14 16.73 -7.99 9.30
CA ASP A 14 15.65 -8.88 8.84
C ASP A 14 14.28 -8.48 9.39
N THR A 15 14.26 -7.96 10.63
CA THR A 15 13.06 -7.38 11.23
C THR A 15 12.62 -6.12 10.48
N LEU A 16 13.56 -5.22 10.18
CA LEU A 16 13.31 -4.01 9.37
C LEU A 16 12.82 -4.34 7.95
N LYS A 17 13.39 -5.37 7.33
CA LYS A 17 13.01 -5.82 5.99
C LYS A 17 11.58 -6.35 5.97
N ARG A 18 11.17 -7.13 6.97
CA ARG A 18 9.78 -7.60 7.11
C ARG A 18 8.82 -6.48 7.43
N PHE A 19 9.19 -5.56 8.31
CA PHE A 19 8.41 -4.37 8.58
C PHE A 19 8.17 -3.54 7.31
N LYS A 20 9.21 -3.29 6.51
CA LYS A 20 9.07 -2.61 5.21
C LYS A 20 8.16 -3.37 4.23
N ARG A 21 8.21 -4.71 4.22
CA ARG A 21 7.29 -5.53 3.41
C ARG A 21 5.85 -5.42 3.88
N GLU A 22 5.60 -5.47 5.20
CA GLU A 22 4.25 -5.29 5.75
C GLU A 22 3.69 -3.88 5.50
N LEU A 23 4.49 -2.83 5.66
CA LEU A 23 4.09 -1.46 5.32
C LEU A 23 3.67 -1.34 3.84
N ARG A 24 4.41 -2.00 2.94
CA ARG A 24 4.06 -2.05 1.51
C ARG A 24 2.77 -2.84 1.26
N LYS A 25 2.55 -3.93 1.99
CA LYS A 25 1.34 -4.77 1.88
C LYS A 25 0.08 -4.05 2.36
N VAL A 26 0.17 -3.38 3.51
CA VAL A 26 -0.96 -2.61 4.06
C VAL A 26 -1.23 -1.35 3.24
N GLY A 27 -0.24 -0.85 2.52
CA GLY A 27 -0.44 0.26 1.57
C GLY A 27 -0.66 1.61 2.26
N VAL A 28 -0.27 1.75 3.53
CA VAL A 28 -0.40 2.99 4.33
C VAL A 28 0.15 4.19 3.58
N LEU A 29 1.32 4.06 2.94
CA LEU A 29 1.94 5.14 2.17
C LEU A 29 1.13 5.52 0.92
N ARG A 30 0.46 4.55 0.30
CA ARG A 30 -0.40 4.80 -0.87
C ARG A 30 -1.69 5.47 -0.45
N GLU A 31 -2.21 5.12 0.72
CA GLU A 31 -3.41 5.71 1.29
C GLU A 31 -3.16 7.15 1.77
N ALA A 32 -2.01 7.40 2.41
CA ALA A 32 -1.56 8.75 2.78
C ALA A 32 -1.50 9.67 1.55
N ARG A 33 -0.81 9.25 0.47
CA ARG A 33 -0.75 10.00 -0.80
C ARG A 33 -2.11 10.24 -1.44
N LYS A 34 -3.09 9.36 -1.20
CA LYS A 34 -4.45 9.48 -1.74
C LYS A 34 -5.32 10.47 -0.94
N HIS A 35 -4.94 10.74 0.30
CA HIS A 35 -5.63 11.69 1.18
C HIS A 35 -4.88 13.02 1.34
N GLU A 36 -3.68 13.14 0.76
CA GLU A 36 -2.86 14.36 0.80
C GLU A 36 -3.55 15.55 0.11
N HIS A 37 -4.39 15.29 -0.90
CA HIS A 37 -5.21 16.29 -1.57
C HIS A 37 -6.66 15.85 -1.63
N TYR A 38 -7.58 16.81 -1.46
CA TYR A 38 -8.99 16.56 -1.65
C TYR A 38 -9.28 16.28 -3.13
N GLU A 39 -9.76 15.07 -3.43
CA GLU A 39 -10.33 14.73 -4.72
C GLU A 39 -11.86 14.81 -4.65
N LYS A 40 -12.48 15.49 -5.63
CA LYS A 40 -13.93 15.50 -5.77
C LYS A 40 -14.45 14.05 -5.96
N PRO A 41 -15.68 13.73 -5.48
CA PRO A 41 -16.25 12.38 -5.59
C PRO A 41 -16.25 11.81 -7.01
N SER A 42 -16.49 12.66 -8.01
CA SER A 42 -16.48 12.30 -9.43
C SER A 42 -15.09 11.87 -9.92
N GLU A 43 -14.04 12.57 -9.51
CA GLU A 43 -12.64 12.25 -9.87
C GLU A 43 -12.19 10.95 -9.20
N ILE A 44 -12.61 10.71 -7.94
CA ILE A 44 -12.36 9.43 -7.25
C ILE A 44 -12.97 8.27 -8.03
N LYS A 45 -14.24 8.41 -8.48
CA LYS A 45 -14.93 7.39 -9.29
C LYS A 45 -14.20 7.14 -10.61
N LYS A 46 -13.78 8.22 -11.31
CA LYS A 46 -13.03 8.14 -12.57
C LYS A 46 -11.68 7.43 -12.39
N ARG A 47 -10.89 7.81 -11.37
CA ARG A 47 -9.60 7.19 -11.05
C ARG A 47 -9.74 5.71 -10.70
N LYS A 48 -10.75 5.33 -9.90
CA LYS A 48 -11.03 3.93 -9.55
C LYS A 48 -11.33 3.08 -10.79
N LYS A 49 -12.19 3.57 -11.70
CA LYS A 49 -12.51 2.88 -12.96
C LYS A 49 -11.27 2.69 -13.85
N ALA A 50 -10.47 3.75 -14.02
CA ALA A 50 -9.25 3.69 -14.81
C ALA A 50 -8.23 2.69 -14.21
N ALA A 51 -8.07 2.66 -12.89
CA ALA A 51 -7.18 1.73 -12.20
C ALA A 51 -7.62 0.26 -12.40
N GLN A 52 -8.93 -0.04 -12.32
CA GLN A 52 -9.44 -1.38 -12.58
C GLN A 52 -9.25 -1.82 -14.03
N ALA A 53 -9.55 -0.94 -14.99
CA ALA A 53 -9.36 -1.23 -16.42
C ALA A 53 -7.89 -1.54 -16.74
N LYS A 54 -6.96 -0.77 -16.18
CA LYS A 54 -5.52 -1.01 -16.33
C LYS A 54 -5.08 -2.34 -15.71
N ASN A 55 -5.65 -2.74 -14.58
CA ASN A 55 -5.31 -4.01 -13.94
C ASN A 55 -5.82 -5.21 -14.76
N ARG A 56 -7.03 -5.11 -15.33
CA ARG A 56 -7.59 -6.14 -16.24
C ARG A 56 -6.74 -6.31 -17.50
N ARG A 57 -6.29 -5.20 -18.10
CA ARG A 57 -5.41 -5.21 -19.29
C ARG A 57 -4.00 -5.78 -19.06
N ARG A 58 -3.57 -5.93 -17.81
CA ARG A 58 -2.25 -6.50 -17.46
C ARG A 58 -2.33 -7.97 -17.08
N ALA A 59 -3.54 -8.50 -16.89
CA ALA A 59 -3.78 -9.87 -16.45
C ALA A 59 -4.23 -10.80 -17.58
N GLY A 60 -4.45 -10.25 -18.79
CA GLY A 60 -4.57 -11.00 -20.05
C GLY A 60 -3.40 -10.65 -20.94
#